data_AF-A0A1H4BXU6-F1
#
_entry.id   AF-A0A1H4BXU6-F1
#
_cell.length_a   1.000
_cell.length_b   1.000
_cell.length_c   1.000
_cell.angle_alpha   90.00
_cell.angle_beta   90.00
_cell.angle_gamma   90.00
#
_symmetry.space_group_name_H-M   'P 1'
#
loop_
_entity.id
_entity.type
_entity.pdbx_description
1 polymer ?
#
loop_
_entity_poly.entity_id
_entity_poly.type
_entity_poly.pdbx_seq_one_letter_code
_entity_poly.pdbx_strand_id
1 'polypeptide(L)'
;MHILIAVVALASLVGLVVWSMSQPKEKLQAVWTELSAPFSSKHKDLATPFHAWVETSALMAKEQALQAWLLGLPAEGLQALAEKVAEFCVEMDVELDWLFDAEADVDPNAKVAAEEMVIDYCKICLKAVQNQQVGHE
;
A
#
# COMPACT_ATOMS: atom_id res chain seq x y z
N MET A 1 17.08 -11.25 -42.28
CA MET A 1 16.33 -10.08 -41.74
C MET A 1 16.23 -10.05 -40.22
N HIS A 2 16.10 -11.18 -39.50
CA HIS A 2 15.90 -11.18 -38.04
C HIS A 2 17.09 -10.68 -37.20
N ILE A 3 18.33 -10.95 -37.63
CA ILE A 3 19.55 -10.52 -36.90
C ILE A 3 19.71 -8.99 -36.93
N LEU A 4 19.36 -8.33 -38.04
CA LEU A 4 19.40 -6.88 -38.16
C LEU A 4 18.38 -6.19 -37.24
N ILE A 5 17.20 -6.78 -37.07
CA ILE A 5 16.16 -6.27 -36.16
C ILE A 5 16.61 -6.36 -34.70
N ALA A 6 17.23 -7.49 -34.32
CA ALA A 6 17.75 -7.67 -32.96
C ALA A 6 18.88 -6.67 -32.62
N VAL A 7 19.78 -6.42 -33.57
CA VAL A 7 20.88 -5.45 -33.39
C VAL A 7 20.36 -4.01 -33.29
N VAL A 8 19.36 -3.64 -34.09
CA VAL A 8 18.73 -2.31 -34.02
C VAL A 8 17.96 -2.14 -32.71
N ALA A 9 17.25 -3.17 -32.23
CA ALA A 9 16.55 -3.13 -30.95
C ALA A 9 17.52 -2.98 -29.76
N LEU A 10 18.65 -3.71 -29.78
CA LEU A 10 19.68 -3.57 -28.75
C LEU A 10 20.37 -2.19 -28.80
N ALA A 11 20.66 -1.67 -29.98
CA ALA A 11 21.25 -0.34 -30.14
C ALA A 11 20.30 0.77 -29.64
N SER A 12 18.99 0.58 -29.81
CA SER A 12 17.96 1.51 -29.32
C SER A 12 17.87 1.52 -27.80
N LEU A 13 17.96 0.34 -27.17
CA LEU A 13 17.97 0.21 -25.70
C LEU A 13 19.23 0.83 -25.08
N VAL A 14 20.40 0.58 -25.68
CA VAL A 14 21.66 1.19 -25.20
C VAL A 14 21.64 2.70 -25.42
N GLY A 15 21.10 3.18 -26.54
CA GLY A 15 20.92 4.60 -26.81
C GLY A 15 20.00 5.29 -25.78
N LEU A 16 18.90 4.64 -25.38
CA LEU A 16 17.99 5.14 -24.35
C LEU A 16 18.67 5.21 -22.97
N VAL A 17 19.49 4.22 -22.60
CA VAL A 17 20.22 4.22 -21.32
C VAL A 17 21.29 5.30 -21.29
N VAL A 18 22.09 5.44 -22.35
CA VAL A 18 23.13 6.48 -22.45
C VAL A 18 22.51 7.88 -22.51
N TRP A 19 21.39 8.05 -23.21
CA TRP A 19 20.64 9.30 -23.25
C TRP A 19 20.03 9.65 -21.88
N SER A 20 19.51 8.66 -21.14
CA SER A 20 18.99 8.83 -19.78
C SER A 20 20.06 9.31 -18.80
N MET A 21 21.27 8.75 -18.86
CA MET A 21 22.40 9.17 -18.00
C MET A 21 22.95 10.56 -18.36
N SER A 22 22.58 11.12 -19.51
CA SER A 22 23.01 12.45 -19.96
C SER A 22 22.03 13.59 -19.62
N GLN A 23 20.87 13.29 -19.01
CA GLN A 23 19.91 14.33 -18.65
C GLN A 23 20.31 15.05 -17.34
N PRO A 24 20.05 16.37 -17.24
CA PRO A 24 20.28 17.13 -16.02
C PRO A 24 19.42 16.58 -14.87
N LYS A 25 19.98 16.59 -13.65
CA LYS A 25 19.34 16.05 -12.43
C LYS A 25 17.91 16.57 -12.21
N GLU A 26 17.62 17.79 -12.67
CA GLU A 26 16.31 18.42 -12.61
C GLU A 26 15.23 17.67 -13.41
N LYS A 27 15.59 17.10 -14.57
CA LYS A 27 14.66 16.30 -15.38
C LYS A 27 14.45 14.91 -14.82
N LEU A 28 15.50 14.32 -14.24
CA LEU A 28 15.35 13.07 -13.50
C LEU A 28 14.46 13.28 -12.28
N GLN A 29 14.65 14.37 -11.52
CA GLN A 29 13.75 14.72 -10.42
C GLN A 29 12.32 14.95 -10.89
N ALA A 30 12.11 15.65 -12.01
CA ALA A 30 10.77 15.83 -12.58
C ALA A 30 10.13 14.48 -12.95
N VAL A 31 10.85 13.58 -13.62
CA VAL A 31 10.35 12.24 -13.98
C VAL A 31 10.12 11.38 -12.74
N TRP A 32 11.00 11.43 -11.74
CA TRP A 32 10.79 10.75 -10.45
C TRP A 32 9.57 11.32 -9.71
N THR A 33 9.34 12.63 -9.78
CA THR A 33 8.18 13.29 -9.17
C THR A 33 6.88 12.96 -9.90
N GLU A 34 6.93 12.83 -11.23
CA GLU A 34 5.80 12.45 -12.08
C GLU A 34 5.46 10.95 -11.92
N LEU A 35 6.47 10.09 -11.73
CA LEU A 35 6.30 8.67 -11.42
C LEU A 35 5.88 8.43 -9.95
N SER A 36 6.25 9.32 -9.02
CA SER A 36 5.80 9.26 -7.63
C SER A 36 4.47 10.00 -7.39
N ALA A 37 3.98 10.76 -8.36
CA ALA A 37 2.70 11.47 -8.28
C ALA A 37 1.50 10.57 -7.94
N PRO A 38 1.35 9.34 -8.48
CA PRO A 38 0.28 8.44 -8.06
C PRO A 38 0.44 7.93 -6.60
N PHE A 39 1.64 8.05 -6.01
CA PHE A 39 1.93 7.66 -4.63
C PHE A 39 1.92 8.83 -3.64
N SER A 40 1.70 10.06 -4.10
CA SER A 40 1.47 11.21 -3.22
C SER A 40 -0.03 11.38 -2.96
N SER A 41 -0.61 10.48 -2.17
CA SER A 41 -1.98 10.62 -1.63
C SER A 41 -2.06 11.71 -0.56
N LYS A 42 -1.58 12.92 -0.85
CA LYS A 42 -2.06 14.08 -0.09
C LYS A 42 -3.56 14.21 -0.42
N HIS A 43 -4.43 13.89 0.55
CA HIS A 43 -5.83 14.30 0.68
C HIS A 43 -6.98 13.25 0.52
N LYS A 44 -6.76 11.93 0.55
CA LYS A 44 -7.89 11.00 0.85
C LYS A 44 -7.86 10.67 2.35
N ASP A 45 -8.89 11.11 3.09
CA ASP A 45 -9.09 10.64 4.47
C ASP A 45 -9.41 9.14 4.43
N LEU A 46 -8.46 8.34 4.90
CA LEU A 46 -8.59 6.89 5.02
C LEU A 46 -8.79 6.47 6.47
N ALA A 47 -8.43 7.33 7.43
CA ALA A 47 -8.59 7.05 8.84
C ALA A 47 -10.06 6.84 9.21
N THR A 48 -10.97 7.69 8.72
CA THR A 48 -12.40 7.56 9.03
C THR A 48 -13.01 6.24 8.55
N PRO A 49 -12.95 5.86 7.25
CA PRO A 49 -13.50 4.59 6.80
C PRO A 49 -12.76 3.38 7.40
N PHE A 50 -11.46 3.49 7.62
CA PHE A 50 -10.68 2.42 8.26
C PHE A 50 -11.10 2.22 9.73
N HIS A 51 -11.29 3.30 10.50
CA HIS A 51 -11.82 3.23 11.87
C HIS A 51 -13.19 2.56 11.90
N ALA A 52 -14.11 3.00 11.04
CA ALA A 52 -15.45 2.43 10.95
C ALA A 52 -15.41 0.93 10.62
N TRP A 53 -14.53 0.51 9.71
CA TRP A 53 -14.31 -0.90 9.41
C TRP A 53 -13.77 -1.68 10.62
N VAL A 54 -12.78 -1.14 11.36
CA VAL A 54 -12.24 -1.76 12.58
C VAL A 54 -13.33 -1.97 13.64
N GLU A 55 -14.28 -1.03 13.77
CA GLU A 55 -15.40 -1.14 14.72
C GLU A 55 -16.46 -2.16 14.30
N THR A 56 -16.71 -2.30 13.00
CA THR A 56 -17.86 -3.04 12.47
C THR A 56 -17.53 -4.43 11.92
N SER A 57 -16.28 -4.70 11.54
CA SER A 57 -15.88 -6.00 10.98
C SER A 57 -16.03 -7.12 12.03
N ALA A 58 -16.79 -8.15 11.65
CA ALA A 58 -16.98 -9.35 12.46
C ALA A 58 -15.71 -10.19 12.60
N LEU A 59 -14.79 -10.10 11.64
CA LEU A 59 -13.48 -10.75 11.73
C LEU A 59 -12.56 -9.98 12.68
N MET A 60 -12.55 -8.65 12.58
CA MET A 60 -11.79 -7.79 13.51
C MET A 60 -12.24 -7.96 14.96
N ALA A 61 -13.54 -8.14 15.21
CA ALA A 61 -14.08 -8.36 16.56
C ALA A 61 -13.53 -9.63 17.26
N LYS A 62 -12.98 -10.59 16.51
CA LYS A 62 -12.30 -11.77 17.07
C LYS A 62 -10.88 -11.45 17.56
N GLU A 63 -10.29 -10.36 17.08
CA GLU A 63 -8.92 -9.93 17.33
C GLU A 63 -8.88 -8.79 18.35
N GLN A 64 -9.45 -9.01 19.54
CA GLN A 64 -9.70 -7.94 20.53
C GLN A 64 -8.49 -7.07 20.86
N ALA A 65 -7.30 -7.67 21.01
CA ALA A 65 -6.08 -6.93 21.32
C ALA A 65 -5.63 -6.05 20.14
N LEU A 66 -5.80 -6.53 18.91
CA LEU A 66 -5.51 -5.76 17.70
C LEU A 66 -6.51 -4.62 17.54
N GLN A 67 -7.80 -4.91 17.70
CA GLN A 67 -8.87 -3.93 17.61
C GLN A 67 -8.66 -2.80 18.62
N ALA A 68 -8.36 -3.13 19.88
CA ALA A 68 -8.08 -2.13 20.91
C ALA A 68 -6.84 -1.28 20.58
N TRP A 69 -5.79 -1.88 20.01
CA TRP A 69 -4.61 -1.14 19.58
C TRP A 69 -4.93 -0.17 18.44
N LEU A 70 -5.64 -0.63 17.40
CA LEU A 70 -6.01 0.18 16.25
C LEU A 70 -6.91 1.36 16.64
N LEU A 71 -7.93 1.13 17.47
CA LEU A 71 -8.85 2.17 17.97
C LEU A 71 -8.17 3.11 18.98
N GLY A 72 -7.05 2.69 19.58
CA GLY A 72 -6.24 3.51 20.47
C GLY A 72 -5.21 4.39 19.75
N LEU A 73 -5.04 4.25 18.43
CA LEU A 73 -4.09 5.08 17.69
C LEU A 73 -4.59 6.53 17.61
N PRO A 74 -3.68 7.52 17.70
CA PRO A 74 -4.04 8.89 17.37
C PRO A 74 -4.44 8.98 15.88
N ALA A 75 -5.30 9.93 15.53
CA ALA A 75 -5.84 10.08 14.17
C ALA A 75 -4.76 10.11 13.08
N GLU A 76 -3.64 10.82 13.32
CA GLU A 76 -2.50 10.86 12.41
C GLU A 76 -1.83 9.49 12.24
N GLY A 77 -1.72 8.72 13.33
CA GLY A 77 -1.16 7.36 13.30
C GLY A 77 -2.08 6.38 12.57
N LEU A 78 -3.40 6.51 12.77
CA LEU A 78 -4.38 5.69 12.07
C LEU A 78 -4.41 6.01 10.56
N GLN A 79 -4.34 7.28 10.18
CA GLN A 79 -4.23 7.71 8.79
C GLN A 79 -2.97 7.12 8.13
N ALA A 80 -1.81 7.27 8.78
CA ALA A 80 -0.55 6.75 8.25
C ALA A 80 -0.58 5.21 8.10
N LEU A 81 -1.19 4.50 9.05
CA LEU A 81 -1.37 3.06 8.94
C LEU A 81 -2.33 2.70 7.79
N ALA A 82 -3.46 3.39 7.67
CA ALA A 82 -4.43 3.15 6.61
C ALA A 82 -3.85 3.40 5.22
N GLU A 83 -2.97 4.40 5.06
CA GLU A 83 -2.20 4.62 3.84
C GLU A 83 -1.28 3.44 3.51
N LYS A 84 -0.58 2.88 4.52
CA LYS A 84 0.26 1.69 4.33
C LYS A 84 -0.52 0.42 4.02
N VAL A 85 -1.69 0.26 4.62
CA VAL A 85 -2.62 -0.81 4.26
C VAL A 85 -3.09 -0.65 2.81
N ALA A 86 -3.42 0.57 2.38
CA ALA A 86 -3.83 0.84 1.01
C ALA A 86 -2.71 0.51 0.00
N GLU A 87 -1.47 0.92 0.28
CA GLU A 87 -0.29 0.55 -0.52
C GLU A 87 -0.14 -0.97 -0.62
N PHE A 88 -0.23 -1.67 0.51
CA PHE A 88 -0.13 -3.13 0.56
C PHE A 88 -1.26 -3.83 -0.21
N CYS A 89 -2.50 -3.33 -0.12
CA CYS A 89 -3.62 -3.86 -0.90
C CYS A 89 -3.37 -3.73 -2.41
N VAL A 90 -2.83 -2.59 -2.86
CA VAL A 90 -2.45 -2.39 -4.28
C VAL A 90 -1.38 -3.40 -4.71
N GLU A 91 -0.36 -3.66 -3.87
CA GLU A 91 0.67 -4.66 -4.18
C GLU A 91 0.12 -6.08 -4.32
N MET A 92 -0.96 -6.38 -3.60
CA MET A 92 -1.62 -7.68 -3.59
C MET A 92 -2.77 -7.79 -4.61
N ASP A 93 -2.98 -6.77 -5.45
CA ASP A 93 -4.09 -6.69 -6.42
C ASP A 93 -5.48 -6.81 -5.75
N VAL A 94 -5.62 -6.17 -4.58
CA VAL A 94 -6.85 -6.10 -3.80
C VAL A 94 -7.26 -4.64 -3.65
N GLU A 95 -8.54 -4.33 -3.84
CA GLU A 95 -9.03 -2.98 -3.59
C GLU A 95 -9.44 -2.83 -2.13
N LEU A 96 -8.84 -1.87 -1.42
CA LEU A 96 -9.16 -1.62 -0.01
C LEU A 96 -10.63 -1.19 0.19
N ASP A 97 -11.24 -0.55 -0.80
CA ASP A 97 -12.64 -0.12 -0.73
C ASP A 97 -13.60 -1.33 -0.59
N TRP A 98 -13.19 -2.56 -0.93
CA TRP A 98 -13.98 -3.78 -0.67
C TRP A 98 -14.25 -4.02 0.82
N LEU A 99 -13.35 -3.55 1.69
CA LEU A 99 -13.50 -3.66 3.14
C LEU A 99 -14.41 -2.56 3.69
N PHE A 100 -14.38 -1.37 3.10
CA PHE A 100 -15.12 -0.20 3.57
C PHE A 100 -16.56 -0.15 3.07
N ASP A 101 -16.78 -0.67 1.87
CA ASP A 101 -18.09 -0.66 1.24
C ASP A 101 -18.81 -1.99 1.44
N ALA A 102 -19.94 -1.94 2.13
CA ALA A 102 -20.82 -3.09 2.32
C ALA A 102 -21.55 -3.49 1.03
N GLU A 103 -21.69 -2.57 0.07
CA GLU A 103 -22.39 -2.76 -1.20
C GLU A 103 -21.45 -3.14 -2.36
N ALA A 104 -20.15 -3.27 -2.09
CA ALA A 104 -19.18 -3.70 -3.10
C ALA A 104 -19.59 -5.04 -3.74
N ASP A 105 -19.76 -5.04 -5.06
CA ASP A 105 -20.09 -6.23 -5.85
C ASP A 105 -18.85 -7.11 -6.07
N VAL A 106 -18.46 -7.81 -5.01
CA VAL A 106 -17.26 -8.65 -4.94
C VAL A 106 -17.66 -10.04 -4.46
N ASP A 107 -16.97 -11.06 -4.97
CA ASP A 107 -17.15 -12.42 -4.49
C ASP A 107 -16.99 -12.49 -2.95
N PRO A 108 -17.93 -13.08 -2.21
CA PRO A 108 -17.89 -13.09 -0.75
C PRO A 108 -16.62 -13.75 -0.18
N ASN A 109 -16.06 -14.76 -0.84
CA ASN A 109 -14.83 -15.40 -0.35
C ASN A 109 -13.62 -14.50 -0.61
N ALA A 110 -13.59 -13.79 -1.75
CA ALA A 110 -12.56 -12.79 -2.02
C ALA A 110 -12.58 -11.66 -1.00
N LYS A 111 -13.77 -11.16 -0.61
CA LYS A 111 -13.91 -10.15 0.44
C LYS A 111 -13.40 -10.64 1.81
N VAL A 112 -13.76 -11.86 2.19
CA VAL A 112 -13.25 -12.48 3.43
C VAL A 112 -11.73 -12.62 3.40
N ALA A 113 -11.16 -13.12 2.28
CA ALA A 113 -9.71 -13.25 2.14
C ALA A 113 -8.99 -11.90 2.21
N ALA A 114 -9.57 -10.84 1.61
CA ALA A 114 -9.04 -9.48 1.69
C ALA A 114 -9.06 -8.95 3.14
N GLU A 115 -10.15 -9.17 3.88
CA GLU A 115 -10.21 -8.82 5.31
C GLU A 115 -9.16 -9.56 6.14
N GLU A 116 -9.02 -10.88 5.97
CA GLU A 116 -8.01 -11.69 6.66
C GLU A 116 -6.59 -11.19 6.38
N MET A 117 -6.31 -10.89 5.11
CA MET A 117 -5.01 -10.36 4.68
C MET A 117 -4.67 -9.01 5.35
N VAL A 118 -5.61 -8.08 5.41
CA VAL A 118 -5.41 -6.78 6.07
C VAL A 118 -5.28 -6.93 7.59
N ILE A 119 -6.04 -7.83 8.20
CA ILE A 119 -5.92 -8.17 9.62
C ILE A 119 -4.52 -8.70 9.92
N ASP A 120 -4.02 -9.64 9.11
CA ASP A 120 -2.69 -10.24 9.32
C ASP A 120 -1.57 -9.22 9.12
N TYR A 121 -1.69 -8.31 8.15
CA TYR A 121 -0.79 -7.17 8.02
C TYR A 121 -0.74 -6.33 9.30
N CYS A 122 -1.90 -5.96 9.84
CA CYS A 122 -1.99 -5.17 11.06
C CYS A 122 -1.43 -5.91 12.29
N LYS A 123 -1.62 -7.24 12.39
CA LYS A 123 -1.00 -8.08 13.43
C LYS A 123 0.53 -8.02 13.37
N ILE A 124 1.10 -8.08 12.16
CA ILE A 124 2.55 -7.98 11.98
C ILE A 124 3.05 -6.61 12.45
N CYS A 125 2.35 -5.53 12.11
CA CYS A 125 2.67 -4.18 12.58
C CYS A 125 2.63 -4.08 14.12
N LEU A 126 1.55 -4.56 14.75
CA LEU A 126 1.43 -4.59 16.21
C LEU A 126 2.58 -5.36 16.86
N LYS A 127 2.87 -6.56 16.35
CA LYS A 127 3.97 -7.39 16.86
C LYS A 127 5.33 -6.71 16.72
N ALA A 128 5.55 -5.99 15.61
CA ALA A 128 6.77 -5.21 15.41
C ALA A 128 6.91 -4.10 16.46
N VAL A 129 5.84 -3.34 16.72
CA VAL A 129 5.82 -2.29 17.76
C VAL A 129 6.07 -2.86 19.15
N GLN A 130 5.40 -3.96 19.50
CA GLN A 130 5.58 -4.62 20.80
C GLN A 130 7.03 -5.08 21.01
N ASN A 131 7.66 -5.65 19.98
CA ASN A 131 9.04 -6.14 20.08
C ASN A 131 10.09 -5.03 20.08
N GLN A 132 9.79 -3.85 19.52
CA GLN A 132 10.67 -2.69 19.63
C GLN A 132 10.75 -2.15 21.07
N GLN A 133 9.66 -2.24 21.82
CA GLN A 133 9.59 -1.75 23.20
C GLN A 133 10.42 -2.60 24.18
N VAL A 134 10.66 -3.88 23.87
CA VAL A 134 11.45 -4.80 24.69
C VAL A 134 12.97 -4.54 24.61
N GLY A 135 13.44 -3.77 23.62
CA GLY A 135 14.86 -3.46 23.43
C GLY A 135 15.38 -2.20 24.16
N HIS A 136 14.51 -1.50 24.90
CA HIS A 136 14.80 -0.23 25.56
C HIS A 136 14.69 -0.28 27.09
N GLU A 137 14.72 -1.49 27.69
CA GLU A 137 14.84 -1.71 29.14
C GLU A 137 16.27 -2.05 29.57
#